data_AF-A0A6P0WY86-F1
#
_entry.id   AF-A0A6P0WY86-F1
#
_cell.length_a   1.000
_cell.length_b   1.000
_cell.length_c   1.000
_cell.angle_alpha   90.00
_cell.angle_beta   90.00
_cell.angle_gamma   90.00
#
_symmetry.space_group_name_H-M   'P 1'
#
loop_
_entity.id
_entity.type
_entity.pdbx_description
1 polymer ?
#
loop_
_entity_poly.entity_id
_entity_poly.type
_entity_poly.pdbx_seq_one_letter_code
_entity_poly.pdbx_strand_id
1 'polypeptide(L)'
;MLDVKPKFVHFSGHSNGEAGLALEDKMGKTKLVNSEALAGLFELFADQVECVVLNACYSEGQAEAIAQHIPFVIGMDKAIGDSAAIEFAVGFYDALGAGESVEFAYKLGCNAIRMAGIPEYLTPVLKKKSV
;
A
#
# COMPACT_ATOMS: atom_id res chain seq x y z
N MET A 1 -11.93 -10.14 3.39
CA MET A 1 -12.64 -9.31 2.37
C MET A 1 -14.08 -9.75 2.17
N LEU A 2 -14.40 -11.05 2.27
CA LEU A 2 -15.77 -11.55 2.17
C LEU A 2 -16.66 -11.11 3.35
N ASP A 3 -16.15 -11.16 4.59
CA ASP A 3 -16.97 -10.89 5.78
C ASP A 3 -17.12 -9.40 6.07
N VAL A 4 -15.99 -8.67 6.13
CA VAL A 4 -15.95 -7.25 6.55
C VAL A 4 -16.07 -6.26 5.40
N LYS A 5 -16.00 -6.73 4.16
CA LYS A 5 -16.12 -5.93 2.93
C LYS A 5 -15.39 -4.57 2.98
N PRO A 6 -14.06 -4.55 3.20
CA PRO A 6 -13.34 -3.32 3.43
C PRO A 6 -13.27 -2.45 2.16
N LYS A 7 -13.32 -1.13 2.34
CA LYS A 7 -13.02 -0.13 1.31
C LYS A 7 -11.52 0.16 1.19
N PHE A 8 -10.79 0.03 2.31
CA PHE A 8 -9.35 0.28 2.40
C PHE A 8 -8.66 -0.99 2.88
N VAL A 9 -7.59 -1.40 2.19
CA VAL A 9 -6.76 -2.54 2.59
C VAL A 9 -5.33 -2.05 2.82
N HIS A 10 -4.81 -2.25 4.03
CA HIS A 10 -3.42 -1.94 4.37
C HIS A 10 -2.66 -3.24 4.60
N PHE A 11 -1.62 -3.45 3.81
CA PHE A 11 -0.62 -4.48 4.06
C PHE A 11 0.64 -3.82 4.60
N SER A 12 1.14 -4.29 5.74
CA SER A 12 2.40 -3.86 6.33
C SER A 12 3.25 -5.09 6.60
N GLY A 13 4.49 -5.07 6.11
CA GLY A 13 5.42 -6.18 6.30
C GLY A 13 6.76 -5.91 5.64
N HIS A 14 7.79 -6.60 6.13
CA HIS A 14 9.12 -6.50 5.54
C HIS A 14 9.26 -7.45 4.35
N SER A 15 9.86 -6.97 3.26
CA SER A 15 10.42 -7.85 2.24
C SER A 15 11.92 -8.01 2.52
N ASN A 16 12.43 -9.24 2.42
CA ASN A 16 13.82 -9.55 2.73
C ASN A 16 14.77 -9.20 1.56
N GLY A 17 14.49 -8.11 0.85
CA GLY A 17 15.20 -7.68 -0.36
C GLY A 17 14.76 -8.36 -1.67
N GLU A 18 13.87 -9.35 -1.61
CA GLU A 18 13.24 -9.91 -2.80
C GLU A 18 12.02 -9.07 -3.22
N ALA A 19 11.92 -8.76 -4.52
CA ALA A 19 10.79 -8.02 -5.07
C ALA A 19 9.51 -8.86 -4.95
N GLY A 20 8.55 -8.40 -4.16
CA GLY A 20 7.37 -9.20 -3.82
C GLY A 20 6.75 -8.86 -2.47
N LEU A 21 5.48 -9.22 -2.32
CA LEU A 21 4.84 -9.26 -1.00
C LEU A 21 5.00 -10.66 -0.41
N ALA A 22 5.61 -10.69 0.77
CA ALA A 22 5.79 -11.89 1.58
C ALA A 22 4.54 -12.13 2.43
N LEU A 23 3.79 -13.20 2.15
CA LEU A 23 2.66 -13.64 2.95
C LEU A 23 3.00 -14.90 3.73
N GLU A 24 2.28 -15.17 4.80
CA GLU A 24 2.39 -16.44 5.54
C GLU A 24 1.55 -17.53 4.85
N ASP A 25 2.13 -18.72 4.68
CA ASP A 25 1.38 -19.90 4.26
C ASP A 25 0.74 -20.64 5.46
N LYS A 26 -0.05 -21.68 5.18
CA LYS A 26 -0.72 -22.50 6.20
C LYS A 26 0.22 -23.22 7.18
N MET A 27 1.52 -23.24 6.91
CA MET A 27 2.55 -23.85 7.77
C MET A 27 3.34 -22.80 8.54
N GLY A 28 2.94 -21.51 8.49
CA GLY A 28 3.67 -20.42 9.14
C GLY A 28 4.92 -19.99 8.37
N LYS A 29 5.07 -20.38 7.10
CA LYS A 29 6.26 -20.06 6.31
C LYS A 29 6.01 -18.88 5.39
N THR A 30 7.08 -18.11 5.14
CA THR A 30 7.07 -17.05 4.15
C THR A 30 6.85 -17.62 2.74
N LYS A 31 5.84 -17.10 2.06
CA LYS A 31 5.53 -17.36 0.66
C LYS A 31 5.46 -16.02 -0.07
N LEU A 32 6.34 -15.86 -1.06
CA LEU A 32 6.25 -14.74 -1.97
C LEU A 32 5.06 -14.92 -2.90
N VAL A 33 4.25 -13.88 -3.00
CA VAL A 33 3.13 -13.82 -3.94
C VAL A 33 3.52 -12.92 -5.10
N ASN A 34 3.39 -13.45 -6.31
CA ASN A 34 3.69 -12.68 -7.51
C ASN A 34 2.63 -11.58 -7.73
N SER A 35 3.00 -10.54 -8.49
CA SER A 35 2.13 -9.37 -8.73
C SER A 35 0.83 -9.74 -9.45
N GLU A 36 0.88 -10.72 -10.37
CA GLU A 36 -0.30 -11.19 -11.13
C GLU A 36 -1.36 -11.81 -10.22
N ALA A 37 -0.96 -12.66 -9.26
CA ALA A 37 -1.90 -13.28 -8.34
C ALA A 37 -2.56 -12.24 -7.42
N LEU A 38 -1.82 -11.21 -7.00
CA LEU A 38 -2.37 -10.10 -6.22
C LEU A 38 -3.33 -9.25 -7.05
N ALA A 39 -2.97 -8.92 -8.28
CA ALA A 39 -3.85 -8.20 -9.20
C ALA A 39 -5.16 -8.97 -9.40
N GLY A 40 -5.09 -10.27 -9.71
CA GLY A 40 -6.27 -11.13 -9.86
C GLY A 40 -7.09 -11.25 -8.57
N LEU A 41 -6.47 -11.25 -7.39
CA LEU A 41 -7.21 -11.19 -6.13
C LEU A 41 -8.00 -9.89 -6.00
N PHE A 42 -7.37 -8.75 -6.25
CA PHE A 42 -8.03 -7.44 -6.11
C PHE A 42 -9.03 -7.16 -7.23
N GLU A 43 -8.86 -7.74 -8.41
CA GLU A 43 -9.85 -7.72 -9.49
C GLU A 43 -11.21 -8.27 -9.02
N LEU A 44 -11.22 -9.37 -8.26
CA LEU A 44 -12.44 -9.97 -7.70
C LEU A 44 -13.19 -9.03 -6.73
N PHE A 45 -12.52 -8.01 -6.20
CA PHE A 45 -13.07 -7.06 -5.23
C PHE A 45 -13.05 -5.61 -5.76
N ALA A 46 -12.91 -5.41 -7.07
CA ALA A 46 -12.76 -4.09 -7.68
C ALA A 46 -13.97 -3.16 -7.45
N ASP A 47 -15.17 -3.73 -7.28
CA ASP A 47 -16.40 -2.96 -6.98
C ASP A 47 -16.52 -2.54 -5.50
N GLN A 48 -15.59 -2.98 -4.65
CA GLN A 48 -15.66 -2.81 -3.20
C GLN A 48 -14.45 -2.07 -2.63
N VAL A 49 -13.24 -2.40 -3.10
CA VAL A 49 -11.99 -1.81 -2.61
C VAL A 49 -11.71 -0.52 -3.36
N GLU A 50 -11.61 0.58 -2.63
CA GLU A 50 -11.32 1.91 -3.16
C GLU A 50 -9.81 2.19 -3.14
N CYS A 51 -9.10 1.71 -2.11
CA CYS A 51 -7.66 1.93 -1.99
C CYS A 51 -6.92 0.77 -1.32
N VAL A 52 -5.73 0.47 -1.84
CA VAL A 52 -4.78 -0.50 -1.27
C VAL A 52 -3.49 0.23 -0.89
N VAL A 53 -2.97 -0.02 0.32
CA VAL A 53 -1.68 0.49 0.79
C VAL A 53 -0.74 -0.69 1.01
N LEU A 54 0.37 -0.72 0.27
CA LEU A 54 1.42 -1.74 0.35
C LEU A 54 2.64 -1.15 1.05
N ASN A 55 2.56 -1.10 2.37
CA ASN A 55 3.63 -0.63 3.25
C ASN A 55 4.69 -1.73 3.45
N ALA A 56 5.36 -2.06 2.35
CA ALA A 56 6.39 -3.07 2.26
C ALA A 56 7.43 -2.64 1.23
N CYS A 57 8.71 -2.91 1.51
CA CYS A 57 9.81 -2.48 0.64
C CYS A 57 9.67 -3.02 -0.79
N TYR A 58 9.97 -2.18 -1.79
CA TYR A 58 9.96 -2.54 -3.21
C TYR A 58 8.62 -3.08 -3.72
N SER A 59 7.50 -2.49 -3.27
CA SER A 59 6.14 -2.90 -3.62
C SER A 59 5.54 -2.16 -4.83
N GLU A 60 6.31 -1.28 -5.49
CA GLU A 60 5.82 -0.48 -6.62
C GLU A 60 5.28 -1.34 -7.78
N GLY A 61 5.97 -2.42 -8.16
CA GLY A 61 5.52 -3.29 -9.25
C GLY A 61 4.19 -4.02 -8.95
N GLN A 62 3.94 -4.36 -7.68
CA GLN A 62 2.67 -4.89 -7.22
C GLN A 62 1.60 -3.80 -7.22
N ALA A 63 1.96 -2.58 -6.81
CA ALA A 63 1.05 -1.44 -6.83
C ALA A 63 0.56 -1.14 -8.26
N GLU A 64 1.46 -1.21 -9.25
CA GLU A 64 1.11 -1.06 -10.67
C GLU A 64 0.16 -2.15 -11.16
N ALA A 65 0.43 -3.42 -10.83
CA ALA A 65 -0.42 -4.54 -11.23
C ALA A 65 -1.83 -4.43 -10.62
N ILE A 66 -1.94 -4.10 -9.33
CA ILE A 66 -3.22 -3.94 -8.64
C ILE A 66 -3.97 -2.71 -9.14
N ALA A 67 -3.27 -1.62 -9.46
CA ALA A 67 -3.87 -0.39 -9.96
C ALA A 67 -4.57 -0.58 -11.32
N GLN A 68 -4.29 -1.66 -12.06
CA GLN A 68 -5.10 -2.01 -13.25
C GLN A 68 -6.58 -2.24 -12.91
N HIS A 69 -6.89 -2.61 -11.67
CA HIS A 69 -8.24 -2.95 -11.23
C HIS A 69 -8.78 -2.00 -10.16
N ILE A 70 -7.94 -1.54 -9.23
CA ILE A 70 -8.32 -0.72 -8.07
C ILE A 70 -8.06 0.77 -8.32
N PRO A 71 -8.99 1.69 -7.95
CA PRO A 71 -8.83 3.13 -8.20
C PRO A 71 -7.52 3.72 -7.69
N PHE A 72 -7.08 3.36 -6.48
CA PHE A 72 -5.88 3.88 -5.86
C PHE A 72 -5.04 2.77 -5.22
N VAL A 73 -3.74 2.75 -5.51
CA VAL A 73 -2.79 1.85 -4.85
C VAL A 73 -1.55 2.61 -4.46
N ILE A 74 -1.17 2.55 -3.19
CA ILE A 74 0.05 3.16 -2.68
C ILE A 74 1.07 2.04 -2.47
N GLY A 75 2.22 2.14 -3.13
CA GLY A 75 3.36 1.24 -2.94
C GLY A 75 4.58 1.99 -2.42
N MET A 76 5.70 1.28 -2.28
CA MET A 76 7.01 1.81 -1.92
C MET A 76 7.98 1.54 -3.07
N ASP A 77 8.58 2.59 -3.64
CA ASP A 77 9.56 2.48 -4.74
C ASP A 77 10.89 1.86 -4.30
N LYS A 78 11.23 1.97 -3.01
CA LYS A 78 12.43 1.42 -2.38
C LYS A 78 12.12 0.89 -0.98
N ALA A 79 13.18 0.58 -0.24
CA ALA A 79 13.05 0.26 1.19
C ALA A 79 12.53 1.46 1.98
N ILE A 80 11.65 1.20 2.94
CA ILE A 80 11.13 2.18 3.89
C ILE A 80 11.38 1.67 5.31
N GLY A 81 11.92 2.52 6.17
CA GLY A 81 12.11 2.24 7.59
C GLY A 81 10.80 2.36 8.38
N ASP A 82 10.74 1.68 9.53
CA ASP A 82 9.54 1.62 10.37
C ASP A 82 9.02 3.02 10.76
N SER A 83 9.91 3.93 11.14
CA SER A 83 9.52 5.30 11.50
C SER A 83 8.83 6.02 10.34
N ALA A 84 9.37 5.93 9.12
CA ALA A 84 8.74 6.53 7.96
C ALA A 84 7.39 5.87 7.63
N ALA A 85 7.33 4.54 7.70
CA ALA A 85 6.12 3.76 7.48
C ALA A 85 4.99 4.12 8.46
N ILE A 86 5.33 4.36 9.73
CA ILE A 86 4.40 4.78 10.78
C ILE A 86 3.95 6.22 10.55
N GLU A 87 4.87 7.16 10.34
CA GLU A 87 4.52 8.58 10.09
C GLU A 87 3.64 8.73 8.84
N PHE A 88 3.93 7.97 7.79
CA PHE A 88 3.08 7.90 6.60
C PHE A 88 1.67 7.45 6.96
N ALA A 89 1.53 6.33 7.67
CA ALA A 89 0.25 5.75 8.02
C ALA A 89 -0.57 6.71 8.91
N VAL A 90 0.06 7.37 9.89
CA VAL A 90 -0.59 8.38 10.73
C VAL A 90 -1.14 9.51 9.87
N GLY A 91 -0.30 10.19 9.08
CA GLY A 91 -0.76 11.30 8.24
C GLY A 91 -1.80 10.89 7.19
N PHE A 92 -1.68 9.70 6.63
CA PHE A 92 -2.63 9.16 5.65
C PHE A 92 -4.00 8.91 6.29
N TYR A 93 -4.05 8.21 7.43
CA TYR A 93 -5.33 7.88 8.07
C TYR A 93 -5.96 9.06 8.81
N ASP A 94 -5.18 10.04 9.28
CA ASP A 94 -5.72 11.29 9.83
C ASP A 94 -6.50 12.06 8.76
N ALA A 95 -5.95 12.20 7.55
CA ALA A 95 -6.65 12.82 6.42
C ALA A 95 -7.92 12.05 6.03
N LEU A 96 -7.83 10.72 5.88
CA LEU A 96 -9.00 9.91 5.55
C LEU A 96 -10.09 10.00 6.63
N GLY A 97 -9.70 9.98 7.90
CA GLY A 97 -10.61 10.14 9.05
C GLY A 97 -11.28 11.51 9.08
N ALA A 98 -10.61 12.54 8.56
CA ALA A 98 -11.16 13.88 8.37
C ALA A 98 -12.09 14.02 7.14
N GLY A 99 -12.25 12.96 6.34
CA GLY A 99 -13.10 12.95 5.14
C GLY A 99 -12.41 13.45 3.87
N GLU A 100 -11.08 13.54 3.87
CA GLU A 100 -10.32 13.98 2.70
C GLU A 100 -10.16 12.88 1.64
N SER A 101 -9.87 13.29 0.40
CA SER A 101 -9.60 12.36 -0.72
C SER A 101 -8.36 11.50 -0.50
N VAL A 102 -8.29 10.34 -1.17
CA VAL A 102 -7.12 9.45 -1.12
C VAL A 102 -5.85 10.18 -1.61
N GLU A 103 -5.95 11.01 -2.64
CA GLU A 103 -4.80 11.79 -3.11
C GLU A 103 -4.30 12.81 -2.10
N PHE A 104 -5.22 13.48 -1.40
CA PHE A 104 -4.84 14.41 -0.34
C PHE A 104 -4.23 13.65 0.84
N ALA A 105 -4.85 12.54 1.25
CA ALA A 105 -4.34 11.68 2.31
C ALA A 105 -2.92 11.15 2.01
N TYR A 106 -2.67 10.71 0.78
CA TYR A 106 -1.34 10.31 0.32
C TYR A 106 -0.32 11.45 0.47
N LYS A 107 -0.67 12.66 -0.01
CA LYS A 107 0.21 13.83 0.12
C LYS A 107 0.45 14.21 1.58
N LEU A 108 -0.55 14.12 2.43
CA LEU A 108 -0.42 14.40 3.86
C LEU A 108 0.48 13.37 4.54
N GLY A 109 0.33 12.08 4.23
CA GLY A 109 1.23 11.02 4.72
C GLY A 109 2.69 11.25 4.31
N CYS A 110 2.96 11.57 3.04
CA CYS A 110 4.31 11.96 2.60
C CYS A 110 4.83 13.20 3.35
N ASN A 111 3.97 14.20 3.56
CA ASN A 111 4.35 15.40 4.28
C ASN A 111 4.62 15.12 5.77
N ALA A 112 3.91 14.19 6.41
CA ALA A 112 4.15 13.78 7.79
C ALA A 112 5.58 13.21 7.96
N ILE A 113 6.01 12.30 7.07
CA ILE A 113 7.39 11.79 7.04
C ILE A 113 8.40 12.95 6.93
N ARG A 114 8.11 13.91 6.03
CA ARG A 114 8.99 15.06 5.81
C ARG A 114 9.07 15.97 7.05
N MET A 115 7.95 16.20 7.72
CA MET A 115 7.88 17.02 8.94
C MET A 115 8.59 16.36 10.12
N ALA A 116 8.62 15.02 10.17
CA ALA A 116 9.42 14.26 11.11
C ALA A 116 10.93 14.29 10.81
N GLY A 117 11.35 14.92 9.70
CA GLY A 117 12.76 15.03 9.32
C GLY A 117 13.36 13.76 8.71
N ILE A 118 12.52 12.82 8.27
CA ILE A 118 12.96 11.52 7.75
C ILE A 118 13.14 11.62 6.22
N PRO A 119 14.29 11.22 5.65
CA PRO A 119 14.60 11.41 4.23
C PRO A 119 13.81 10.51 3.27
N GLU A 120 12.92 9.66 3.79
CA GLU A 120 12.15 8.65 3.06
C GLU A 120 10.77 9.16 2.60
N TYR A 121 10.52 10.48 2.68
CA TYR A 121 9.22 11.09 2.35
C TYR A 121 8.79 10.96 0.88
N LEU A 122 9.72 10.59 -0.01
CA LEU A 122 9.46 10.30 -1.42
C LEU A 122 9.29 8.81 -1.72
N THR A 123 9.46 7.94 -0.72
CA THR A 123 9.38 6.48 -0.89
C THR A 123 7.96 5.98 -1.19
N PRO A 124 6.91 6.47 -0.49
CA PRO A 124 5.54 6.14 -0.86
C PRO A 124 5.23 6.70 -2.26
N VAL A 125 4.66 5.87 -3.11
CA VAL A 125 4.24 6.23 -4.48
C VAL A 125 2.78 5.87 -4.70
N LEU A 126 1.99 6.83 -5.18
CA LEU A 126 0.58 6.62 -5.53
C LEU A 126 0.45 6.22 -7.00
N LYS A 127 -0.16 5.06 -7.25
CA LYS A 127 -0.63 4.59 -8.55
C LYS A 127 -2.14 4.75 -8.61
N LYS A 128 -2.62 5.23 -9.76
CA LYS A 128 -4.06 5.37 -10.05
C LYS A 128 -4.45 4.39 -11.13
N LYS A 129 -5.71 3.96 -11.12
CA LYS A 129 -6.25 3.16 -12.22
C LYS A 129 -6.17 3.91 -13.54
N SER A 130 -5.45 3.31 -14.50
CA SER A 130 -5.45 3.77 -15.89
C SER A 130 -6.83 3.52 -16.48
N VAL A 131 -7.42 4.56 -17.06
CA VAL A 131 -8.71 4.53 -17.76
C VAL A 131 -8.51 4.03 -19.19
#